data_AF-A0A7X4DIR5-F1
#
_entry.id   AF-A0A7X4DIR5-F1
#
_cell.length_a   1.000
_cell.length_b   1.000
_cell.length_c   1.000
_cell.angle_alpha   90.00
_cell.angle_beta   90.00
_cell.angle_gamma   90.00
#
_symmetry.space_group_name_H-M   'P 1'
#
loop_
_entity.id
_entity.type
_entity.pdbx_description
1 polymer ?
#
loop_
_entity_poly.entity_id
_entity_poly.type
_entity_poly.pdbx_seq_one_letter_code
_entity_poly.pdbx_strand_id
1 'polypeptide(L)'
;MRPLTLDEFRGQQKIVGPGGPLRAMIDTGQVSSFIMWGPPGSGKTTLARLVAASADAAFVAFSAVTEGVARVREIIAEARTRRRATGRGTILFCDEIHRFNKAQQDAFLPVVEAGDIVLIGATTENPSFEVVRPLLSRAPVVVLDPLSPEDLAQILADALSDSDRGLGTTGISASADVISRIAEAADGDARRALGILERAAGLAGEGTTLTLALIENAIQRRFAVYDKSGDQHYDHISALHKSVRGGDPDGALYWLGRMLDAGEDPLYIARRLVRMASEDIGLADPHAVGVAMACRDAYRFLGSPEGELALAQATVYLAGAPKSNRLYKGWGRALSRARETPAEAVPLHLRNAPTRLMKDLGHGEGYLYDPDQPGGVSRQHYLPEAMTGERFYDPGDTGWEAELRRRLAEWARRRE
;
A
#
# COMPACT_ATOMS: atom_id res chain seq x y z
N MET A 1 26.91 -1.60 9.05
CA MET A 1 26.97 -1.98 7.62
C MET A 1 26.26 -1.08 6.60
N ARG A 2 25.95 0.21 6.86
CA ARG A 2 25.47 1.09 5.77
C ARG A 2 26.69 1.53 4.92
N PRO A 3 26.66 1.37 3.58
CA PRO A 3 27.68 1.90 2.67
C PRO A 3 27.94 3.39 2.88
N LEU A 4 29.21 3.79 2.82
CA LEU A 4 29.64 5.19 2.86
C LEU A 4 29.98 5.75 1.48
N THR A 5 30.26 4.87 0.52
CA THR A 5 30.57 5.20 -0.87
C THR A 5 29.70 4.35 -1.80
N LEU A 6 29.62 4.75 -3.09
CA LEU A 6 28.98 3.91 -4.10
C LEU A 6 29.73 2.60 -4.34
N ASP A 7 31.05 2.57 -4.13
CA ASP A 7 31.87 1.37 -4.34
C ASP A 7 31.62 0.31 -3.25
N GLU A 8 31.12 0.73 -2.08
CA GLU A 8 30.59 -0.18 -1.04
C GLU A 8 29.15 -0.62 -1.30
N PHE A 9 28.43 0.00 -2.24
CA PHE A 9 27.04 -0.32 -2.52
C PHE A 9 26.95 -1.55 -3.44
N ARG A 10 26.22 -2.58 -3.01
CA ARG A 10 26.02 -3.82 -3.78
C ARG A 10 24.65 -3.79 -4.49
N GLY A 11 24.60 -4.36 -5.69
CA GLY A 11 23.43 -4.34 -6.57
C GLY A 11 23.14 -3.01 -7.27
N GLN A 12 22.00 -2.95 -7.95
CA GLN A 12 21.50 -1.77 -8.70
C GLN A 12 22.45 -1.23 -9.79
N GLN A 13 23.25 -2.10 -10.42
CA GLN A 13 24.30 -1.68 -11.38
C GLN A 13 23.79 -0.82 -12.53
N LYS A 14 22.54 -1.00 -12.98
CA LYS A 14 21.90 -0.16 -14.00
C LYS A 14 21.81 1.32 -13.60
N ILE A 15 21.83 1.60 -12.29
CA ILE A 15 21.58 2.92 -11.71
C ILE A 15 22.84 3.52 -11.09
N VAL A 16 23.63 2.70 -10.39
CA VAL A 16 24.84 3.13 -9.67
C VAL A 16 26.15 2.77 -10.38
N GLY A 17 26.10 1.92 -11.40
CA GLY A 17 27.25 1.54 -12.21
C GLY A 17 27.70 2.67 -13.16
N PRO A 18 28.81 2.47 -13.88
CA PRO A 18 29.33 3.46 -14.84
C PRO A 18 28.27 3.89 -15.86
N GLY A 19 28.03 5.20 -15.97
CA GLY A 19 27.01 5.77 -16.86
C GLY A 19 25.57 5.69 -16.34
N GLY A 20 25.34 5.15 -15.14
CA GLY A 20 24.04 5.10 -14.49
C GLY A 20 23.57 6.50 -14.03
N PRO A 21 22.25 6.75 -14.01
CA PRO A 21 21.70 8.07 -13.68
C PRO A 21 22.04 8.57 -12.27
N LEU A 22 22.04 7.71 -11.25
CA LEU A 22 22.43 8.15 -9.90
C LEU A 22 23.94 8.28 -9.75
N ARG A 23 24.72 7.46 -10.47
CA ARG A 23 26.18 7.59 -10.51
C ARG A 23 26.59 8.95 -11.05
N ALA A 24 25.98 9.39 -12.15
CA ALA A 24 26.25 10.70 -12.73
C ALA A 24 25.90 11.85 -11.78
N MET A 25 24.78 11.78 -11.04
CA MET A 25 24.43 12.79 -10.03
C MET A 25 25.46 12.85 -8.90
N ILE A 26 25.94 11.70 -8.44
CA ILE A 26 26.94 11.61 -7.37
C ILE A 26 28.30 12.12 -7.83
N ASP A 27 28.76 11.68 -9.00
CA ASP A 27 30.08 12.07 -9.54
C ASP A 27 30.16 13.57 -9.86
N THR A 28 29.03 14.18 -10.26
CA THR A 28 28.96 15.63 -10.57
C THR A 28 28.61 16.49 -9.36
N GLY A 29 28.11 15.90 -8.27
CA GLY A 29 27.54 16.61 -7.12
C GLY A 29 26.25 17.38 -7.43
N GLN A 30 25.69 17.23 -8.64
CA GLN A 30 24.48 17.92 -9.08
C GLN A 30 23.26 17.02 -8.86
N VAL A 31 22.60 17.19 -7.71
CA VAL A 31 21.46 16.37 -7.32
C VAL A 31 20.14 17.04 -7.71
N SER A 32 19.31 16.32 -8.47
CA SER A 32 17.92 16.69 -8.78
C SER A 32 16.92 15.90 -7.96
N SER A 33 15.64 16.32 -7.95
CA SER A 33 14.59 15.56 -7.26
C SER A 33 14.29 14.25 -7.99
N PHE A 34 13.99 13.17 -7.25
CA PHE A 34 13.57 11.88 -7.82
C PHE A 34 12.78 11.04 -6.79
N ILE A 35 12.04 10.05 -7.27
CA ILE A 35 11.32 9.08 -6.45
C ILE A 35 11.93 7.69 -6.65
N MET A 36 12.41 7.07 -5.58
CA MET A 36 12.83 5.67 -5.58
C MET A 36 11.65 4.75 -5.34
N TRP A 37 11.43 3.83 -6.27
CA TRP A 37 10.45 2.76 -6.14
C TRP A 37 11.15 1.41 -6.12
N GLY A 38 10.94 0.63 -5.08
CA GLY A 38 11.49 -0.72 -5.01
C GLY A 38 11.12 -1.43 -3.72
N PRO A 39 11.37 -2.74 -3.61
CA PRO A 39 11.01 -3.53 -2.44
C PRO A 39 11.76 -3.07 -1.18
N PRO A 40 11.31 -3.48 0.02
CA PRO A 40 12.09 -3.29 1.25
C PRO A 40 13.51 -3.82 1.10
N GLY A 41 14.48 -3.21 1.79
CA GLY A 41 15.86 -3.70 1.77
C GLY A 41 16.68 -3.45 0.50
N SER A 42 16.08 -2.97 -0.60
CA SER A 42 16.78 -2.65 -1.86
C SER A 42 17.79 -1.50 -1.80
N GLY A 43 17.89 -0.80 -0.65
CA GLY A 43 18.89 0.25 -0.44
C GLY A 43 18.41 1.69 -0.63
N LYS A 44 17.10 1.94 -0.78
CA LYS A 44 16.51 3.30 -0.95
C LYS A 44 17.06 4.35 0.03
N THR A 45 16.94 4.11 1.34
CA THR A 45 17.42 5.05 2.38
C THR A 45 18.94 5.23 2.34
N THR A 46 19.69 4.19 1.98
CA THR A 46 21.15 4.25 1.85
C THR A 46 21.54 5.09 0.64
N LEU A 47 20.93 4.86 -0.52
CA LEU A 47 21.19 5.64 -1.74
C LEU A 47 20.86 7.12 -1.54
N ALA A 48 19.74 7.45 -0.89
CA ALA A 48 19.43 8.84 -0.55
C ALA A 48 20.56 9.53 0.25
N ARG A 49 21.18 8.80 1.19
CA ARG A 49 22.30 9.31 2.00
C ARG A 49 23.58 9.44 1.19
N LEU A 50 23.90 8.48 0.32
CA LEU A 50 25.07 8.55 -0.55
C LEU A 50 24.97 9.71 -1.53
N VAL A 51 23.79 9.87 -2.16
CA VAL A 51 23.48 11.02 -3.01
C VAL A 51 23.63 12.32 -2.23
N ALA A 52 23.08 12.39 -1.01
CA ALA A 52 23.18 13.61 -0.21
C ALA A 52 24.60 13.91 0.27
N ALA A 53 25.43 12.90 0.54
CA ALA A 53 26.83 13.07 0.93
C ALA A 53 27.71 13.59 -0.23
N SER A 54 27.32 13.29 -1.48
CA SER A 54 28.01 13.80 -2.67
C SER A 54 27.73 15.28 -2.97
N ALA A 55 26.64 15.82 -2.42
CA ALA A 55 26.25 17.21 -2.59
C ALA A 55 26.69 18.04 -1.38
N ASP A 56 27.14 19.28 -1.61
CA ASP A 56 27.25 20.27 -0.53
C ASP A 56 25.85 20.80 -0.16
N ALA A 57 25.02 19.93 0.42
CA ALA A 57 23.66 20.21 0.82
C ALA A 57 23.42 19.69 2.23
N ALA A 58 22.47 20.29 2.95
CA ALA A 58 22.00 19.75 4.21
C ALA A 58 21.02 18.60 3.93
N PHE A 59 21.18 17.48 4.63
CA PHE A 59 20.29 16.33 4.52
C PHE A 59 19.29 16.32 5.67
N VAL A 60 17.99 16.27 5.33
CA VAL A 60 16.90 16.11 6.30
C VAL A 60 16.12 14.86 5.92
N ALA A 61 16.06 13.90 6.84
CA ALA A 61 15.22 12.71 6.68
C ALA A 61 13.87 12.94 7.36
N PHE A 62 12.83 12.44 6.71
CA PHE A 62 11.44 12.56 7.12
C PHE A 62 10.71 11.25 6.78
N SER A 63 9.84 10.78 7.67
CA SER A 63 8.98 9.60 7.42
C SER A 63 7.51 9.98 7.41
N ALA A 64 6.83 9.72 6.28
CA ALA A 64 5.39 9.98 6.14
C ALA A 64 4.51 9.06 7.01
N VAL A 65 5.10 8.06 7.67
CA VAL A 65 4.42 7.19 8.64
C VAL A 65 4.35 7.83 10.01
N THR A 66 5.44 8.42 10.47
CA THR A 66 5.60 8.90 11.85
C THR A 66 5.40 10.40 11.98
N GLU A 67 5.54 11.15 10.90
CA GLU A 67 5.56 12.61 10.90
C GLU A 67 4.47 13.19 10.00
N GLY A 68 3.85 14.29 10.42
CA GLY A 68 2.75 14.96 9.72
C GLY A 68 3.17 16.19 8.92
N VAL A 69 2.20 16.84 8.28
CA VAL A 69 2.39 18.02 7.41
C VAL A 69 2.98 19.22 8.15
N ALA A 70 2.71 19.38 9.44
CA ALA A 70 3.28 20.45 10.25
C ALA A 70 4.82 20.40 10.22
N ARG A 71 5.38 19.19 10.39
CA ARG A 71 6.82 18.98 10.36
C ARG A 71 7.43 19.26 8.98
N VAL A 72 6.71 18.91 7.91
CA VAL A 72 7.12 19.26 6.55
C VAL A 72 7.25 20.78 6.37
N ARG A 73 6.29 21.56 6.89
CA ARG A 73 6.33 23.03 6.82
C ARG A 73 7.50 23.63 7.60
N GLU A 74 7.82 23.07 8.77
CA GLU A 74 8.98 23.47 9.56
C GLU A 74 10.28 23.22 8.79
N ILE A 75 10.44 22.01 8.23
CA ILE A 75 11.62 21.65 7.44
C ILE A 75 11.80 22.59 6.24
N ILE A 76 10.72 22.96 5.57
CA ILE A 76 10.73 23.91 4.45
C ILE A 76 11.18 25.30 4.93
N ALA A 77 10.67 25.78 6.06
CA ALA A 77 11.05 27.09 6.62
C ALA A 77 12.54 27.12 7.03
N GLU A 78 13.04 26.03 7.62
CA GLU A 78 14.45 25.84 7.95
C GLU A 78 15.32 25.80 6.68
N ALA A 79 14.88 25.09 5.64
CA ALA A 79 15.58 24.99 4.36
C ALA A 79 15.74 26.37 3.69
N ARG A 80 14.67 27.18 3.67
CA ARG A 80 14.69 28.55 3.15
C ARG A 80 15.65 29.44 3.94
N THR A 81 15.60 29.35 5.26
CA THR A 81 16.47 30.13 6.14
C THR A 81 17.94 29.78 5.90
N ARG A 82 18.26 28.48 5.84
CA ARG A 82 19.59 27.96 5.54
C ARG A 82 20.09 28.48 4.19
N ARG A 83 19.28 28.34 3.14
CA ARG A 83 19.66 28.78 1.79
C ARG A 83 19.96 30.28 1.75
N ARG A 84 19.16 31.12 2.43
CA ARG A 84 19.41 32.57 2.50
C ARG A 84 20.66 32.93 3.30
N ALA A 85 20.93 32.22 4.39
CA ALA A 85 22.04 32.53 5.28
C ALA A 85 23.39 32.04 4.75
N THR A 86 23.42 30.86 4.13
CA THR A 86 24.69 30.18 3.77
C THR A 86 24.83 29.86 2.29
N GLY A 87 23.78 30.08 1.47
CA GLY A 87 23.74 29.64 0.07
C GLY A 87 23.59 28.12 -0.10
N ARG A 88 23.62 27.35 0.99
CA ARG A 88 23.62 25.88 0.95
C ARG A 88 22.22 25.32 0.73
N GLY A 89 22.08 24.42 -0.25
CA GLY A 89 20.83 23.73 -0.56
C GLY A 89 20.40 22.73 0.52
N THR A 90 19.16 22.24 0.43
CA THR A 90 18.63 21.19 1.33
C THR A 90 18.07 20.03 0.52
N ILE A 91 18.52 18.82 0.83
CA ILE A 91 17.95 17.57 0.33
C ILE A 91 16.98 17.04 1.39
N LEU A 92 15.71 16.90 1.01
CA LEU A 92 14.67 16.32 1.84
C LEU A 92 14.41 14.89 1.39
N PHE A 93 14.75 13.92 2.24
CA PHE A 93 14.38 12.52 2.04
C PHE A 93 13.04 12.23 2.70
N CYS A 94 12.06 11.79 1.91
CA CYS A 94 10.72 11.42 2.38
C CYS A 94 10.51 9.91 2.22
N ASP A 95 10.57 9.16 3.32
CA ASP A 95 10.26 7.73 3.34
C ASP A 95 8.76 7.48 3.32
N GLU A 96 8.35 6.40 2.66
CA GLU A 96 6.95 6.00 2.45
C GLU A 96 6.03 7.11 1.95
N ILE A 97 6.48 7.86 0.94
CA ILE A 97 5.78 9.04 0.40
C ILE A 97 4.33 8.75 -0.05
N HIS A 98 4.03 7.49 -0.39
CA HIS A 98 2.68 7.02 -0.74
C HIS A 98 1.67 7.13 0.43
N ARG A 99 2.12 7.29 1.67
CA ARG A 99 1.23 7.44 2.84
C ARG A 99 0.58 8.81 2.93
N PHE A 100 1.12 9.80 2.22
CA PHE A 100 0.54 11.12 2.15
C PHE A 100 -0.62 11.19 1.17
N ASN A 101 -1.69 11.87 1.58
CA ASN A 101 -2.79 12.17 0.69
C ASN A 101 -2.37 13.21 -0.38
N LYS A 102 -3.21 13.35 -1.43
CA LYS A 102 -2.90 14.23 -2.57
C LYS A 102 -2.56 15.67 -2.18
N ALA A 103 -3.34 16.27 -1.27
CA ALA A 103 -3.11 17.65 -0.83
C ALA A 103 -1.78 17.81 -0.07
N GLN A 104 -1.36 16.78 0.67
CA GLN A 104 -0.07 16.76 1.37
C GLN A 104 1.10 16.64 0.38
N GLN A 105 0.94 15.85 -0.69
CA GLN A 105 1.93 15.75 -1.75
C GLN A 105 2.05 17.04 -2.56
N ASP A 106 0.91 17.68 -2.88
CA ASP A 106 0.89 18.95 -3.61
C ASP A 106 1.61 20.07 -2.86
N ALA A 107 1.71 19.98 -1.53
CA ALA A 107 2.46 20.94 -0.71
C ALA A 107 3.98 20.97 -1.02
N PHE A 108 4.52 19.91 -1.62
CA PHE A 108 5.93 19.89 -2.05
C PHE A 108 6.17 20.62 -3.37
N LEU A 109 5.16 20.82 -4.21
CA LEU A 109 5.37 21.35 -5.58
C LEU A 109 6.01 22.74 -5.59
N PRO A 110 5.50 23.75 -4.84
CA PRO A 110 6.05 25.09 -4.92
C PRO A 110 7.50 25.16 -4.43
N VAL A 111 7.88 24.31 -3.48
CA VAL A 111 9.21 24.31 -2.87
C VAL A 111 10.23 23.52 -3.69
N VAL A 112 9.78 22.50 -4.42
CA VAL A 112 10.62 21.81 -5.42
C VAL A 112 10.85 22.72 -6.63
N GLU A 113 9.83 23.42 -7.10
CA GLU A 113 9.94 24.35 -8.25
C GLU A 113 10.82 25.57 -7.95
N ALA A 114 10.67 26.16 -6.77
CA ALA A 114 11.52 27.26 -6.33
C ALA A 114 12.98 26.82 -6.07
N GLY A 115 13.23 25.50 -6.04
CA GLY A 115 14.49 24.92 -5.66
C GLY A 115 14.81 25.05 -4.17
N ASP A 116 13.85 25.43 -3.32
CA ASP A 116 14.03 25.52 -1.87
C ASP A 116 14.53 24.19 -1.28
N ILE A 117 14.05 23.08 -1.86
CA ILE A 117 14.49 21.72 -1.53
C ILE A 117 14.73 20.89 -2.79
N VAL A 118 15.59 19.89 -2.66
CA VAL A 118 15.67 18.73 -3.56
C VAL A 118 14.96 17.56 -2.88
N LEU A 119 13.89 17.06 -3.48
CA LEU A 119 13.08 15.99 -2.90
C LEU A 119 13.57 14.62 -3.37
N ILE A 120 13.92 13.75 -2.42
CA ILE A 120 14.16 12.33 -2.66
C ILE A 120 13.05 11.54 -1.97
N GLY A 121 12.07 11.07 -2.73
CA GLY A 121 10.98 10.22 -2.19
C GLY A 121 11.35 8.74 -2.24
N ALA A 122 10.83 7.95 -1.30
CA ALA A 122 10.92 6.49 -1.33
C ALA A 122 9.53 5.86 -1.15
N THR A 123 9.27 4.78 -1.89
CA THR A 123 8.03 4.01 -1.78
C THR A 123 8.24 2.54 -2.15
N THR A 124 7.49 1.66 -1.51
CA THR A 124 7.33 0.25 -1.92
C THR A 124 6.16 0.06 -2.89
N GLU A 125 5.17 0.94 -2.80
CA GLU A 125 3.98 0.94 -3.66
C GLU A 125 4.27 1.58 -5.02
N ASN A 126 3.53 1.15 -6.05
CA ASN A 126 3.70 1.67 -7.40
C ASN A 126 3.37 3.17 -7.45
N PRO A 127 4.36 4.03 -7.80
CA PRO A 127 4.20 5.48 -7.71
C PRO A 127 3.16 6.04 -8.68
N SER A 128 2.82 5.32 -9.76
CA SER A 128 1.80 5.80 -10.73
C SER A 128 0.38 5.87 -10.16
N PHE A 129 0.10 5.12 -9.09
CA PHE A 129 -1.19 5.13 -8.39
C PHE A 129 -1.19 6.04 -7.16
N GLU A 130 -0.09 6.00 -6.40
CA GLU A 130 -0.03 6.61 -5.07
C GLU A 130 0.64 8.00 -5.06
N VAL A 131 1.40 8.37 -6.10
CA VAL A 131 2.06 9.68 -6.19
C VAL A 131 1.38 10.56 -7.24
N VAL A 132 1.10 11.82 -6.86
CA VAL A 132 0.43 12.77 -7.76
C VAL A 132 1.27 13.07 -9.00
N ARG A 133 0.63 13.10 -10.18
CA ARG A 133 1.30 13.36 -11.47
C ARG A 133 2.15 14.64 -11.51
N PRO A 134 1.72 15.78 -10.92
CA PRO A 134 2.55 16.99 -10.87
C PRO A 134 3.91 16.76 -10.19
N LEU A 135 3.97 15.91 -9.16
CA LEU A 135 5.21 15.60 -8.46
C LEU A 135 6.10 14.67 -9.28
N LEU A 136 5.52 13.63 -9.90
CA LEU A 136 6.23 12.73 -10.81
C LEU A 136 6.83 13.44 -12.03
N SER A 137 6.20 14.52 -12.49
CA SER A 137 6.73 15.36 -13.57
C SER A 137 8.01 16.12 -13.18
N ARG A 138 8.27 16.32 -11.89
CA ARG A 138 9.43 17.07 -11.34
C ARG A 138 10.45 16.17 -10.66
N ALA A 139 10.02 14.99 -10.25
CA ALA A 139 10.82 13.97 -9.59
C ALA A 139 10.66 12.64 -10.36
N PRO A 140 11.54 12.37 -11.34
CA PRO A 140 11.51 11.14 -12.11
C PRO A 140 11.61 9.90 -11.22
N VAL A 141 11.03 8.80 -11.66
CA VAL A 141 11.05 7.53 -10.92
C VAL A 141 12.33 6.76 -11.23
N VAL A 142 13.05 6.35 -10.19
CA VAL A 142 14.17 5.43 -10.23
C VAL A 142 13.71 4.10 -9.65
N VAL A 143 13.72 3.04 -10.46
CA VAL A 143 13.24 1.71 -10.06
C VAL A 143 14.40 0.89 -9.50
N LEU A 144 14.27 0.42 -8.26
CA LEU A 144 15.24 -0.47 -7.64
C LEU A 144 14.71 -1.91 -7.69
N ASP A 145 15.52 -2.80 -8.24
CA ASP A 145 15.22 -4.23 -8.32
C ASP A 145 15.45 -4.89 -6.93
N PRO A 146 14.85 -6.05 -6.62
CA PRO A 146 15.32 -6.90 -5.52
C PRO A 146 16.80 -7.25 -5.71
N LEU A 147 17.56 -7.39 -4.61
CA LEU A 147 18.98 -7.76 -4.70
C LEU A 147 19.14 -9.23 -5.10
N SER A 148 20.16 -9.54 -5.89
CA SER A 148 20.43 -10.94 -6.24
C SER A 148 21.02 -11.70 -5.04
N PRO A 149 20.95 -13.05 -5.02
CA PRO A 149 21.62 -13.86 -4.00
C PRO A 149 23.12 -13.56 -3.90
N GLU A 150 23.78 -13.28 -5.03
CA GLU A 150 25.21 -12.92 -5.08
C GLU A 150 25.48 -11.56 -4.44
N ASP A 151 24.65 -10.54 -4.72
CA ASP A 151 24.75 -9.23 -4.08
C ASP A 151 24.58 -9.35 -2.56
N LEU A 152 23.60 -10.13 -2.10
CA LEU A 152 23.36 -10.38 -0.68
C LEU A 152 24.51 -11.15 -0.02
N ALA A 153 25.07 -12.14 -0.70
CA ALA A 153 26.23 -12.90 -0.21
C ALA A 153 27.44 -11.98 -0.02
N GLN A 154 27.67 -11.04 -0.94
CA GLN A 154 28.73 -10.03 -0.80
C GLN A 154 28.46 -9.10 0.39
N ILE A 155 27.23 -8.61 0.57
CA ILE A 155 26.87 -7.78 1.73
C ILE A 155 27.13 -8.52 3.05
N LEU A 156 26.81 -9.81 3.11
CA LEU A 156 27.04 -10.65 4.29
C LEU A 156 28.53 -10.89 4.54
N ALA A 157 29.31 -11.13 3.50
CA ALA A 157 30.77 -11.27 3.59
C ALA A 157 31.44 -9.96 4.03
N ASP A 158 31.00 -8.83 3.49
CA ASP A 158 31.44 -7.50 3.91
C ASP A 158 31.10 -7.28 5.39
N ALA A 159 29.92 -7.71 5.85
CA ALA A 159 29.51 -7.60 7.25
C ALA A 159 30.32 -8.47 8.21
N LEU A 160 30.76 -9.66 7.78
CA LEU A 160 31.60 -10.56 8.58
C LEU A 160 33.05 -10.08 8.66
N SER A 161 33.54 -9.34 7.66
CA SER A 161 34.94 -8.91 7.57
C SER A 161 35.20 -7.47 8.05
N ASP A 162 34.20 -6.59 8.01
CA ASP A 162 34.35 -5.18 8.44
C ASP A 162 34.57 -5.10 9.97
N SER A 163 35.74 -4.60 10.38
CA SER A 163 36.17 -4.46 11.78
C SER A 163 35.49 -3.31 12.53
N ASP A 164 34.97 -2.32 11.81
CA ASP A 164 34.56 -1.04 12.38
C ASP A 164 33.03 -0.98 12.52
N ARG A 165 32.30 -1.50 11.54
CA ARG A 165 30.83 -1.41 11.40
C ARG A 165 30.15 -2.78 11.32
N GLY A 166 30.94 -3.85 11.28
CA GLY A 166 30.53 -5.23 11.12
C GLY A 166 30.95 -6.12 12.29
N LEU A 167 31.14 -7.40 12.00
CA LEU A 167 31.45 -8.46 12.96
C LEU A 167 32.94 -8.86 12.93
N GLY A 168 33.80 -8.16 12.19
CA GLY A 168 35.20 -8.57 11.98
C GLY A 168 36.02 -8.70 13.26
N THR A 169 35.67 -7.98 14.33
CA THR A 169 36.34 -8.04 15.64
C THR A 169 35.79 -9.12 16.57
N THR A 170 34.62 -9.68 16.26
CA THR A 170 33.95 -10.69 17.10
C THR A 170 34.49 -12.11 16.92
N GLY A 171 35.36 -12.34 15.93
CA GLY A 171 35.85 -13.68 15.57
C GLY A 171 34.79 -14.63 14.99
N ILE A 172 33.59 -14.11 14.67
CA ILE A 172 32.50 -14.89 14.07
C ILE A 172 32.83 -15.16 12.60
N SER A 173 32.64 -16.40 12.17
CA SER A 173 32.84 -16.83 10.78
C SER A 173 31.64 -17.60 10.25
N ALA A 174 31.46 -17.64 8.94
CA ALA A 174 30.41 -18.43 8.29
C ALA A 174 30.97 -19.10 7.03
N SER A 175 30.55 -20.33 6.75
CA SER A 175 30.86 -20.99 5.47
C SER A 175 30.06 -20.37 4.32
N ALA A 176 30.49 -20.62 3.08
CA ALA A 176 29.77 -20.17 1.88
C ALA A 176 28.31 -20.68 1.85
N ASP A 177 28.08 -21.94 2.27
CA ASP A 177 26.74 -22.53 2.33
C ASP A 177 25.83 -21.80 3.33
N VAL A 178 26.40 -21.37 4.47
CA VAL A 178 25.68 -20.60 5.49
C VAL A 178 25.33 -19.21 4.96
N ILE A 179 26.25 -18.54 4.27
CA ILE A 179 26.00 -17.24 3.64
C ILE A 179 24.92 -17.37 2.54
N SER A 180 25.01 -18.39 1.69
CA SER A 180 24.01 -18.67 0.65
C SER A 180 22.63 -18.90 1.27
N ARG A 181 22.55 -19.68 2.35
CA ARG A 181 21.29 -19.94 3.06
C ARG A 181 20.66 -18.66 3.60
N ILE A 182 21.46 -17.75 4.16
CA ILE A 182 20.97 -16.44 4.64
C ILE A 182 20.50 -15.59 3.46
N ALA A 183 21.25 -15.56 2.36
CA ALA A 183 20.90 -14.80 1.16
C ALA A 183 19.58 -15.28 0.53
N GLU A 184 19.39 -16.59 0.39
CA GLU A 184 18.13 -17.20 -0.04
C GLU A 184 16.97 -16.84 0.89
N ALA A 185 17.18 -17.01 2.21
CA ALA A 185 16.16 -16.70 3.21
C ALA A 185 15.83 -15.20 3.29
N ALA A 186 16.65 -14.34 2.70
CA ALA A 186 16.47 -12.90 2.67
C ALA A 186 15.69 -12.38 1.47
N ASP A 187 15.51 -13.19 0.42
CA ASP A 187 14.61 -12.91 -0.71
C ASP A 187 14.77 -11.49 -1.28
N GLY A 188 16.02 -11.11 -1.55
CA GLY A 188 16.38 -9.80 -2.13
C GLY A 188 16.39 -8.61 -1.17
N ASP A 189 16.17 -8.81 0.15
CA ASP A 189 16.20 -7.74 1.17
C ASP A 189 17.51 -7.78 1.99
N ALA A 190 18.40 -6.79 1.77
CA ALA A 190 19.66 -6.70 2.52
C ALA A 190 19.48 -6.43 4.02
N ARG A 191 18.44 -5.69 4.43
CA ARG A 191 18.15 -5.45 5.85
C ARG A 191 17.75 -6.77 6.53
N ARG A 192 16.99 -7.62 5.83
CA ARG A 192 16.64 -8.96 6.28
C ARG A 192 17.87 -9.87 6.39
N ALA A 193 18.72 -9.89 5.37
CA ALA A 193 19.96 -10.67 5.38
C ALA A 193 20.85 -10.30 6.57
N LEU A 194 21.16 -9.01 6.73
CA LEU A 194 21.97 -8.51 7.84
C LEU A 194 21.34 -8.79 9.20
N GLY A 195 20.01 -8.67 9.32
CA GLY A 195 19.32 -8.99 10.56
C GLY A 195 19.34 -10.48 10.92
N ILE A 196 19.31 -11.38 9.93
CA ILE A 196 19.49 -12.82 10.18
C ILE A 196 20.91 -13.08 10.69
N LEU A 197 21.91 -12.50 10.03
CA LEU A 197 23.31 -12.62 10.42
C LEU A 197 23.56 -12.10 11.85
N GLU A 198 23.08 -10.90 12.16
CA GLU A 198 23.21 -10.28 13.49
C GLU A 198 22.57 -11.15 14.58
N ARG A 199 21.37 -11.70 14.34
CA ARG A 199 20.72 -12.62 15.29
C ARG A 199 21.48 -13.92 15.46
N ALA A 200 21.94 -14.52 14.37
CA ALA A 200 22.72 -15.74 14.43
C ALA A 200 24.03 -15.53 15.20
N ALA A 201 24.70 -14.40 14.97
CA ALA A 201 25.87 -13.98 15.72
C ALA A 201 25.59 -13.84 17.21
N GLY A 202 24.48 -13.18 17.58
CA GLY A 202 24.05 -13.03 18.97
C GLY A 202 23.71 -14.35 19.67
N LEU A 203 23.27 -15.37 18.93
CA LEU A 203 23.02 -16.71 19.46
C LEU A 203 24.28 -17.57 19.60
N ALA A 204 25.28 -17.36 18.73
CA ALA A 204 26.49 -18.16 18.67
C ALA A 204 27.53 -17.75 19.74
N GLY A 205 27.60 -16.47 20.09
CA GLY A 205 28.67 -15.90 20.93
C GLY A 205 29.96 -15.65 20.15
N GLU A 206 30.85 -14.80 20.70
CA GLU A 206 32.12 -14.43 20.05
C GLU A 206 33.01 -15.65 19.74
N GLY A 207 33.80 -15.56 18.67
CA GLY A 207 34.77 -16.58 18.25
C GLY A 207 34.16 -17.83 17.61
N THR A 208 32.86 -17.82 17.31
CA THR A 208 32.12 -19.02 16.88
C THR A 208 31.87 -19.04 15.37
N THR A 209 32.00 -20.21 14.74
CA THR A 209 31.54 -20.44 13.36
C THR A 209 30.03 -20.66 13.34
N LEU A 210 29.31 -19.84 12.59
CA LEU A 210 27.88 -19.97 12.37
C LEU A 210 27.57 -21.28 11.64
N THR A 211 26.58 -22.02 12.14
CA THR A 211 26.11 -23.27 11.55
C THR A 211 24.73 -23.10 10.93
N LEU A 212 24.37 -23.98 9.99
CA LEU A 212 23.01 -23.98 9.41
C LEU A 212 21.93 -24.10 10.49
N ALA A 213 22.14 -24.88 11.55
CA ALA A 213 21.20 -25.00 12.65
C ALA A 213 20.99 -23.67 13.42
N LEU A 214 22.06 -22.88 13.61
CA LEU A 214 21.97 -21.55 14.21
C LEU A 214 21.23 -20.56 13.29
N ILE A 215 21.46 -20.64 11.98
CA ILE A 215 20.73 -19.83 11.01
C ILE A 215 19.26 -20.20 11.00
N GLU A 216 18.92 -21.49 10.95
CA GLU A 216 17.52 -21.93 11.01
C GLU A 216 16.85 -21.48 12.32
N ASN A 217 17.55 -21.48 13.47
CA ASN A 217 17.02 -20.91 14.71
C ASN A 217 16.81 -19.37 14.61
N ALA A 218 17.77 -18.65 14.01
CA ALA A 218 17.70 -17.20 13.80
C ALA A 218 16.62 -16.77 12.77
N ILE A 219 16.29 -17.66 11.83
CA ILE A 219 15.17 -17.54 10.89
C ILE A 219 13.86 -17.90 11.62
N GLN A 220 13.83 -19.00 12.39
CA GLN A 220 12.63 -19.46 13.12
C GLN A 220 12.16 -18.51 14.21
N ARG A 221 13.08 -17.89 14.95
CA ARG A 221 12.74 -16.82 15.89
C ARG A 221 12.20 -15.55 15.22
N ARG A 222 12.31 -15.45 13.88
CA ARG A 222 11.65 -14.44 13.05
C ARG A 222 10.32 -14.93 12.44
N PHE A 223 10.07 -16.23 12.28
CA PHE A 223 8.73 -16.70 11.84
C PHE A 223 7.63 -16.30 12.85
N ALA A 224 7.98 -16.11 14.13
CA ALA A 224 7.07 -15.50 15.10
C ALA A 224 6.83 -13.98 14.91
N VAL A 225 7.53 -13.31 13.99
CA VAL A 225 7.54 -11.83 13.86
C VAL A 225 7.40 -11.33 12.41
N TYR A 226 7.68 -12.11 11.35
CA TYR A 226 7.81 -11.54 9.99
C TYR A 226 7.76 -12.54 8.81
N ASP A 227 6.73 -13.38 8.67
CA ASP A 227 6.38 -13.95 7.35
C ASP A 227 5.50 -12.97 6.56
N LYS A 228 6.16 -12.08 5.81
CA LYS A 228 5.56 -11.24 4.77
C LYS A 228 6.56 -11.03 3.63
N SER A 229 6.75 -12.07 2.81
CA SER A 229 7.25 -11.95 1.43
C SER A 229 6.48 -12.99 0.60
N GLY A 230 5.27 -12.66 0.19
CA GLY A 230 5.01 -12.18 -1.17
C GLY A 230 4.10 -13.19 -1.86
N ASP A 231 4.66 -14.23 -2.49
CA ASP A 231 3.88 -15.18 -3.28
C ASP A 231 3.02 -16.12 -2.44
N GLN A 232 3.54 -16.75 -1.38
CA GLN A 232 2.72 -17.59 -0.50
C GLN A 232 1.67 -16.78 0.26
N HIS A 233 1.99 -15.53 0.61
CA HIS A 233 1.01 -14.60 1.17
C HIS A 233 -0.15 -14.37 0.20
N TYR A 234 0.16 -14.07 -1.07
CA TYR A 234 -0.86 -13.88 -2.11
C TYR A 234 -1.62 -15.18 -2.39
N ASP A 235 -0.96 -16.33 -2.38
CA ASP A 235 -1.59 -17.63 -2.58
C ASP A 235 -2.51 -17.99 -1.42
N HIS A 236 -2.07 -17.83 -0.17
CA HIS A 236 -2.88 -18.10 1.01
C HIS A 236 -4.09 -17.17 1.11
N ILE A 237 -3.91 -15.85 0.89
CA ILE A 237 -5.06 -14.94 0.93
C ILE A 237 -6.01 -15.19 -0.25
N SER A 238 -5.47 -15.57 -1.41
CA SER A 238 -6.26 -15.92 -2.58
C SER A 238 -7.00 -17.23 -2.38
N ALA A 239 -6.39 -18.21 -1.72
CA ALA A 239 -7.00 -19.46 -1.34
C ALA A 239 -8.11 -19.25 -0.29
N LEU A 240 -7.85 -18.48 0.77
CA LEU A 240 -8.86 -18.05 1.74
C LEU A 240 -10.06 -17.39 1.04
N HIS A 241 -9.78 -16.42 0.16
CA HIS A 241 -10.81 -15.73 -0.59
C HIS A 241 -11.63 -16.68 -1.47
N LYS A 242 -10.96 -17.57 -2.21
CA LYS A 242 -11.63 -18.54 -3.08
C LYS A 242 -12.45 -19.55 -2.28
N SER A 243 -11.99 -20.00 -1.12
CA SER A 243 -12.75 -20.90 -0.22
C SER A 243 -13.99 -20.20 0.32
N VAL A 244 -13.87 -18.95 0.80
CA VAL A 244 -15.04 -18.15 1.21
C VAL A 244 -16.02 -18.00 0.05
N ARG A 245 -15.56 -17.57 -1.13
CA ARG A 245 -16.38 -17.41 -2.33
C ARG A 245 -17.04 -18.73 -2.76
N GLY A 246 -16.31 -19.84 -2.65
CA GLY A 246 -16.78 -21.19 -2.98
C GLY A 246 -17.76 -21.79 -1.98
N GLY A 247 -17.93 -21.15 -0.81
CA GLY A 247 -18.82 -21.65 0.23
C GLY A 247 -18.25 -22.81 1.04
N ASP A 248 -16.92 -22.88 1.14
CA ASP A 248 -16.19 -23.93 1.86
C ASP A 248 -15.62 -23.37 3.18
N PRO A 249 -16.35 -23.51 4.32
CA PRO A 249 -15.90 -23.00 5.61
C PRO A 249 -14.67 -23.74 6.14
N ASP A 250 -14.50 -25.02 5.84
CA ASP A 250 -13.37 -25.83 6.31
C ASP A 250 -12.07 -25.37 5.62
N GLY A 251 -12.10 -25.25 4.30
CA GLY A 251 -11.00 -24.71 3.53
C GLY A 251 -10.67 -23.27 3.93
N ALA A 252 -11.69 -22.44 4.18
CA ALA A 252 -11.49 -21.06 4.61
C ALA A 252 -10.82 -20.98 6.00
N LEU A 253 -11.27 -21.78 6.97
CA LEU A 253 -10.63 -21.85 8.29
C LEU A 253 -9.19 -22.36 8.22
N TYR A 254 -8.93 -23.36 7.37
CA TYR A 254 -7.58 -23.88 7.18
C TYR A 254 -6.63 -22.80 6.67
N TRP A 255 -7.01 -22.07 5.60
CA TRP A 255 -6.17 -21.00 5.07
C TRP A 255 -6.04 -19.82 6.03
N LEU A 256 -7.10 -19.47 6.76
CA LEU A 256 -7.02 -18.48 7.85
C LEU A 256 -5.99 -18.89 8.91
N GLY A 257 -6.07 -20.12 9.40
CA GLY A 257 -5.16 -20.65 10.41
C GLY A 257 -3.71 -20.66 9.92
N ARG A 258 -3.48 -21.09 8.67
CA ARG A 258 -2.16 -21.05 8.02
C ARG A 258 -1.59 -19.63 7.96
N MET A 259 -2.42 -18.63 7.69
CA MET A 259 -1.98 -17.23 7.66
C MET A 259 -1.66 -16.69 9.06
N LEU A 260 -2.52 -16.98 10.05
CA LEU A 260 -2.29 -16.55 11.43
C LEU A 260 -1.03 -17.20 12.03
N ASP A 261 -0.86 -18.51 11.84
CA ASP A 261 0.31 -19.28 12.28
C ASP A 261 1.60 -18.81 11.60
N ALA A 262 1.52 -18.41 10.33
CA ALA A 262 2.63 -17.78 9.63
C ALA A 262 2.97 -16.36 10.15
N GLY A 263 2.14 -15.74 10.99
CA GLY A 263 2.37 -14.39 11.49
C GLY A 263 1.88 -13.29 10.53
N GLU A 264 0.89 -13.59 9.69
CA GLU A 264 0.19 -12.58 8.89
C GLU A 264 -0.44 -11.52 9.80
N ASP A 265 -0.45 -10.25 9.37
CA ASP A 265 -1.17 -9.19 10.09
C ASP A 265 -2.66 -9.53 10.16
N PRO A 266 -3.26 -9.79 11.33
CA PRO A 266 -4.66 -10.20 11.38
C PRO A 266 -5.61 -9.07 10.96
N LEU A 267 -5.18 -7.80 11.04
CA LEU A 267 -5.94 -6.69 10.47
C LEU A 267 -5.89 -6.67 8.94
N TYR A 268 -4.86 -7.24 8.31
CA TYR A 268 -4.86 -7.48 6.87
C TYR A 268 -5.92 -8.50 6.49
N ILE A 269 -5.98 -9.63 7.20
CA ILE A 269 -7.00 -10.65 6.98
C ILE A 269 -8.40 -10.05 7.20
N ALA A 270 -8.59 -9.29 8.28
CA ALA A 270 -9.85 -8.61 8.56
C ALA A 270 -10.29 -7.66 7.43
N ARG A 271 -9.37 -6.87 6.85
CA ARG A 271 -9.65 -6.03 5.66
C ARG A 271 -10.13 -6.86 4.47
N ARG A 272 -9.55 -8.04 4.26
CA ARG A 272 -9.93 -8.95 3.17
C ARG A 272 -11.29 -9.60 3.42
N LEU A 273 -11.61 -9.99 4.65
CA LEU A 273 -12.94 -10.49 5.02
C LEU A 273 -14.02 -9.42 4.80
N VAL A 274 -13.78 -8.17 5.21
CA VAL A 274 -14.69 -7.05 4.94
C VAL A 274 -14.87 -6.84 3.43
N ARG A 275 -13.79 -6.98 2.64
CA ARG A 275 -13.88 -6.90 1.18
C ARG A 275 -14.76 -8.01 0.61
N MET A 276 -14.54 -9.26 1.01
CA MET A 276 -15.36 -10.42 0.59
C MET A 276 -16.84 -10.22 0.93
N ALA A 277 -17.14 -9.69 2.12
CA ALA A 277 -18.50 -9.36 2.53
C ALA A 277 -19.22 -8.42 1.54
N SER A 278 -18.51 -7.43 0.98
CA SER A 278 -19.07 -6.51 -0.02
C SER A 278 -19.05 -7.02 -1.46
N GLU A 279 -18.06 -7.85 -1.81
CA GLU A 279 -17.77 -8.26 -3.19
C GLU A 279 -18.44 -9.59 -3.56
N ASP A 280 -18.36 -10.58 -2.68
CA ASP A 280 -18.77 -11.96 -2.93
C ASP A 280 -20.10 -12.32 -2.28
N ILE A 281 -20.47 -11.62 -1.20
CA ILE A 281 -21.76 -11.77 -0.52
C ILE A 281 -22.70 -10.63 -0.96
N GLY A 282 -22.23 -9.39 -0.90
CA GLY A 282 -22.93 -8.22 -1.42
C GLY A 282 -24.30 -8.03 -0.77
N LEU A 283 -25.33 -7.79 -1.59
CA LEU A 283 -26.70 -7.59 -1.11
C LEU A 283 -27.48 -8.90 -0.94
N ALA A 284 -26.85 -10.07 -1.18
CA ALA A 284 -27.48 -11.35 -0.87
C ALA A 284 -27.56 -11.57 0.65
N ASP A 285 -26.64 -10.98 1.42
CA ASP A 285 -26.77 -10.79 2.85
C ASP A 285 -26.22 -9.41 3.28
N PRO A 286 -27.10 -8.41 3.49
CA PRO A 286 -26.70 -7.07 3.89
C PRO A 286 -26.01 -6.98 5.26
N HIS A 287 -26.12 -8.01 6.11
CA HIS A 287 -25.49 -8.01 7.43
C HIS A 287 -24.00 -8.37 7.37
N ALA A 288 -23.53 -9.00 6.29
CA ALA A 288 -22.17 -9.53 6.18
C ALA A 288 -21.07 -8.51 6.45
N VAL A 289 -21.20 -7.27 5.94
CA VAL A 289 -20.23 -6.20 6.21
C VAL A 289 -20.24 -5.82 7.69
N GLY A 290 -21.42 -5.72 8.30
CA GLY A 290 -21.57 -5.42 9.72
C GLY A 290 -20.93 -6.48 10.61
N VAL A 291 -21.17 -7.76 10.31
CA VAL A 291 -20.54 -8.89 11.02
C VAL A 291 -19.02 -8.84 10.89
N ALA A 292 -18.49 -8.69 9.67
CA ALA A 292 -17.04 -8.62 9.46
C ALA A 292 -16.39 -7.43 10.19
N MET A 293 -17.06 -6.28 10.21
CA MET A 293 -16.61 -5.08 10.93
C MET A 293 -16.61 -5.28 12.45
N ALA A 294 -17.66 -5.90 13.00
CA ALA A 294 -17.77 -6.21 14.42
C ALA A 294 -16.68 -7.20 14.86
N CYS A 295 -16.44 -8.26 14.08
CA CYS A 295 -15.37 -9.23 14.33
C CYS A 295 -13.98 -8.58 14.26
N ARG A 296 -13.76 -7.64 13.32
CA ARG A 296 -12.53 -6.85 13.27
C ARG A 296 -12.36 -5.95 14.51
N ASP A 297 -13.44 -5.33 15.01
CA ASP A 297 -13.37 -4.55 16.24
C ASP A 297 -13.13 -5.41 17.47
N ALA A 298 -13.75 -6.58 17.55
CA ALA A 298 -13.48 -7.57 18.58
C ALA A 298 -11.99 -7.98 18.58
N TYR A 299 -11.41 -8.24 17.39
CA TYR A 299 -9.97 -8.49 17.28
C TYR A 299 -9.14 -7.28 17.75
N ARG A 300 -9.47 -6.05 17.35
CA ARG A 300 -8.74 -4.85 17.82
C ARG A 300 -8.81 -4.65 19.32
N PHE A 301 -9.94 -5.01 19.93
CA PHE A 301 -10.16 -4.88 21.36
C PHE A 301 -9.41 -5.94 22.17
N LEU A 302 -9.41 -7.19 21.69
CA LEU A 302 -8.84 -8.33 22.41
C LEU A 302 -7.35 -8.58 22.09
N GLY A 303 -6.91 -8.32 20.86
CA GLY A 303 -5.59 -8.69 20.38
C GLY A 303 -5.42 -10.19 20.13
N SER A 304 -4.23 -10.64 19.77
CA SER A 304 -3.90 -12.06 19.68
C SER A 304 -3.46 -12.63 21.05
N PRO A 305 -3.82 -13.88 21.38
CA PRO A 305 -4.58 -14.83 20.55
C PRO A 305 -6.12 -14.72 20.65
N GLU A 306 -6.69 -14.10 21.68
CA GLU A 306 -8.13 -14.18 21.99
C GLU A 306 -9.04 -13.62 20.88
N GLY A 307 -8.59 -12.56 20.20
CA GLY A 307 -9.30 -11.90 19.11
C GLY A 307 -9.31 -12.68 17.80
N GLU A 308 -8.42 -13.66 17.62
CA GLU A 308 -8.32 -14.45 16.38
C GLU A 308 -9.59 -15.27 16.13
N LEU A 309 -10.23 -15.73 17.21
CA LEU A 309 -11.51 -16.44 17.13
C LEU A 309 -12.61 -15.57 16.51
N ALA A 310 -12.57 -14.24 16.68
CA ALA A 310 -13.51 -13.34 16.02
C ALA A 310 -13.30 -13.32 14.50
N LEU A 311 -12.05 -13.40 14.03
CA LEU A 311 -11.75 -13.50 12.60
C LEU A 311 -12.18 -14.86 12.02
N ALA A 312 -12.02 -15.93 12.80
CA ALA A 312 -12.55 -17.25 12.44
C ALA A 312 -14.09 -17.22 12.33
N GLN A 313 -14.78 -16.58 13.28
CA GLN A 313 -16.24 -16.40 13.24
C GLN A 313 -16.68 -15.66 11.97
N ALA A 314 -16.03 -14.53 11.63
CA ALA A 314 -16.34 -13.81 10.39
C ALA A 314 -16.08 -14.69 9.14
N THR A 315 -15.01 -15.46 9.13
CA THR A 315 -14.65 -16.34 8.01
C THR A 315 -15.72 -17.39 7.76
N VAL A 316 -16.17 -18.10 8.80
CA VAL A 316 -17.24 -19.11 8.70
C VAL A 316 -18.56 -18.48 8.30
N TYR A 317 -18.91 -17.33 8.89
CA TYR A 317 -20.12 -16.60 8.53
C TYR A 317 -20.15 -16.27 7.03
N LEU A 318 -19.07 -15.69 6.51
CA LEU A 318 -18.98 -15.29 5.10
C LEU A 318 -18.96 -16.51 4.16
N ALA A 319 -18.30 -17.60 4.54
CA ALA A 319 -18.31 -18.84 3.79
C ALA A 319 -19.74 -19.43 3.70
N GLY A 320 -20.50 -19.41 4.79
CA GLY A 320 -21.89 -19.90 4.81
C GLY A 320 -22.94 -18.95 4.19
N ALA A 321 -22.61 -17.67 4.02
CA ALA A 321 -23.56 -16.67 3.50
C ALA A 321 -23.94 -16.90 2.02
N PRO A 322 -25.15 -16.50 1.58
CA PRO A 322 -25.52 -16.53 0.17
C PRO A 322 -24.59 -15.62 -0.65
N LYS A 323 -24.17 -16.09 -1.83
CA LYS A 323 -23.19 -15.38 -2.66
C LYS A 323 -23.85 -14.52 -3.73
N SER A 324 -23.36 -13.30 -3.89
CA SER A 324 -23.70 -12.41 -5.01
C SER A 324 -22.60 -11.39 -5.27
N ASN A 325 -22.13 -11.34 -6.52
CA ASN A 325 -21.24 -10.31 -7.03
C ASN A 325 -21.97 -9.25 -7.88
N ARG A 326 -23.31 -9.22 -7.84
CA ARG A 326 -24.13 -8.34 -8.68
C ARG A 326 -23.93 -6.87 -8.35
N LEU A 327 -23.76 -6.54 -7.07
CA LEU A 327 -23.40 -5.19 -6.63
C LEU A 327 -22.03 -4.79 -7.20
N TYR A 328 -21.02 -5.64 -7.05
CA TYR A 328 -19.66 -5.40 -7.55
C TYR A 328 -19.64 -5.19 -9.07
N LYS A 329 -20.28 -6.08 -9.83
CA LYS A 329 -20.40 -5.94 -11.29
C LYS A 329 -21.18 -4.69 -11.70
N GLY A 330 -22.25 -4.38 -10.98
CA GLY A 330 -23.07 -3.20 -11.27
C GLY A 330 -22.33 -1.90 -11.06
N TRP A 331 -21.57 -1.80 -9.97
CA TRP A 331 -20.66 -0.68 -9.71
C TRP A 331 -19.59 -0.54 -10.81
N GLY A 332 -18.98 -1.64 -11.24
CA GLY A 332 -18.02 -1.65 -12.35
C GLY A 332 -18.61 -1.10 -13.66
N ARG A 333 -19.84 -1.50 -14.00
CA ARG A 333 -20.55 -0.98 -15.19
C ARG A 333 -20.82 0.53 -15.06
N ALA A 334 -21.31 0.98 -13.91
CA ALA A 334 -21.58 2.40 -13.67
C ALA A 334 -20.31 3.26 -13.81
N LEU A 335 -19.18 2.80 -13.23
CA LEU A 335 -17.90 3.48 -13.36
C LEU A 335 -17.37 3.52 -14.80
N SER A 336 -17.50 2.43 -15.55
CA SER A 336 -17.11 2.41 -16.98
C SER A 336 -17.94 3.43 -17.76
N ARG A 337 -19.26 3.39 -17.58
CA ARG A 337 -20.18 4.29 -18.29
C ARG A 337 -19.88 5.75 -17.99
N ALA A 338 -19.63 6.10 -16.74
CA ALA A 338 -19.25 7.46 -16.34
C ALA A 338 -17.94 7.95 -17.00
N ARG A 339 -16.97 7.05 -17.24
CA ARG A 339 -15.73 7.38 -17.95
C ARG A 339 -15.94 7.57 -19.45
N GLU A 340 -16.88 6.83 -20.03
CA GLU A 340 -17.25 6.92 -21.45
C GLU A 340 -18.10 8.16 -21.77
N THR A 341 -18.70 8.79 -20.75
CA THR A 341 -19.68 9.88 -20.91
C THR A 341 -19.35 11.12 -20.08
N PRO A 342 -18.11 11.67 -20.15
CA PRO A 342 -17.68 12.77 -19.30
C PRO A 342 -18.44 14.10 -19.55
N ALA A 343 -19.13 14.22 -20.69
CA ALA A 343 -19.88 15.41 -21.08
C ALA A 343 -21.36 15.37 -20.68
N GLU A 344 -21.88 14.24 -20.21
CA GLU A 344 -23.29 14.13 -19.81
C GLU A 344 -23.53 14.94 -18.54
N ALA A 345 -24.38 15.97 -18.65
CA ALA A 345 -24.70 16.83 -17.54
C ALA A 345 -25.79 16.23 -16.64
N VAL A 346 -25.80 16.62 -15.36
CA VAL A 346 -26.92 16.30 -14.47
C VAL A 346 -28.21 16.89 -15.06
N PRO A 347 -29.31 16.11 -15.18
CA PRO A 347 -30.62 16.62 -15.61
C PRO A 347 -31.06 17.84 -14.81
N LEU A 348 -31.69 18.83 -15.46
CA LEU A 348 -32.05 20.11 -14.85
C LEU A 348 -32.88 19.95 -13.57
N HIS A 349 -33.87 19.05 -13.58
CA HIS A 349 -34.74 18.76 -12.43
C HIS A 349 -34.00 18.12 -11.24
N LEU A 350 -32.78 17.61 -11.42
CA LEU A 350 -31.95 17.04 -10.35
C LEU A 350 -30.84 18.00 -9.88
N ARG A 351 -30.67 19.15 -10.54
CA ARG A 351 -29.64 20.13 -10.16
C ARG A 351 -30.05 20.91 -8.91
N ASN A 352 -29.07 21.25 -8.10
CA ASN A 352 -29.27 22.18 -7.01
C ASN A 352 -29.40 23.62 -7.53
N ALA A 353 -30.28 24.41 -6.90
CA ALA A 353 -30.55 25.81 -7.26
C ALA A 353 -30.50 26.76 -6.05
N PRO A 354 -29.33 26.87 -5.36
CA PRO A 354 -29.21 27.68 -4.15
C PRO A 354 -29.21 29.20 -4.41
N THR A 355 -28.86 29.64 -5.63
CA THR A 355 -28.82 31.07 -5.99
C THR A 355 -29.99 31.45 -6.89
N ARG A 356 -30.32 32.75 -6.92
CA ARG A 356 -31.37 33.29 -7.80
C ARG A 356 -31.06 33.03 -9.28
N LEU A 357 -29.81 33.28 -9.70
CA LEU A 357 -29.35 33.02 -11.06
C LEU A 357 -29.54 31.55 -11.48
N MET A 358 -29.27 30.59 -10.59
CA MET A 358 -29.45 29.17 -10.92
C MET A 358 -30.93 28.80 -11.10
N LYS A 359 -31.84 29.40 -10.31
CA LYS A 359 -33.28 29.23 -10.49
C LYS A 359 -33.75 29.84 -11.80
N ASP A 360 -33.24 31.03 -12.15
CA ASP A 360 -33.54 31.70 -13.42
C ASP A 360 -33.04 30.90 -14.64
N LEU A 361 -32.00 30.06 -14.46
CA LEU A 361 -31.47 29.12 -15.45
C LEU A 361 -32.20 27.76 -15.45
N GLY A 362 -33.31 27.61 -14.73
CA GLY A 362 -34.13 26.39 -14.69
C GLY A 362 -33.54 25.24 -13.88
N HIS A 363 -32.54 25.49 -13.01
CA HIS A 363 -32.03 24.43 -12.13
C HIS A 363 -33.10 24.05 -11.10
N GLY A 364 -33.32 22.74 -10.91
CA GLY A 364 -34.32 22.19 -10.00
C GLY A 364 -35.76 22.35 -10.50
N GLU A 365 -35.97 23.00 -11.65
CA GLU A 365 -37.29 23.14 -12.26
C GLU A 365 -37.80 21.76 -12.71
N GLY A 366 -39.06 21.45 -12.39
CA GLY A 366 -39.67 20.16 -12.70
C GLY A 366 -39.28 19.01 -11.76
N TYR A 367 -38.54 19.26 -10.68
CA TYR A 367 -38.25 18.24 -9.67
C TYR A 367 -39.54 17.75 -9.01
N LEU A 368 -39.77 16.44 -9.03
CA LEU A 368 -40.87 15.80 -8.30
C LEU A 368 -40.33 15.22 -7.00
N TYR A 369 -40.78 15.77 -5.87
CA TYR A 369 -40.44 15.24 -4.55
C TYR A 369 -41.26 13.98 -4.28
N ASP A 370 -40.62 12.81 -4.37
CA ASP A 370 -41.27 11.49 -4.31
C ASP A 370 -42.22 11.31 -3.10
N PRO A 371 -41.88 11.71 -1.86
CA PRO A 371 -42.79 11.55 -0.71
C PRO A 371 -44.14 12.27 -0.84
N ASP A 372 -44.20 13.37 -1.61
CA ASP A 372 -45.44 14.13 -1.84
C ASP A 372 -46.26 13.59 -3.01
N GLN A 373 -45.71 12.63 -3.77
CA GLN A 373 -46.43 12.01 -4.89
C GLN A 373 -47.40 10.92 -4.41
N PRO A 374 -48.51 10.69 -5.13
CA PRO A 374 -49.38 9.54 -4.85
C PRO A 374 -48.61 8.22 -4.80
N GLY A 375 -48.69 7.50 -3.69
CA GLY A 375 -47.94 6.25 -3.49
C GLY A 375 -46.47 6.42 -3.12
N GLY A 376 -46.00 7.66 -2.91
CA GLY A 376 -44.64 8.00 -2.49
C GLY A 376 -43.59 7.87 -3.59
N VAL A 377 -44.01 7.93 -4.86
CA VAL A 377 -43.14 7.68 -6.03
C VAL A 377 -43.55 8.58 -7.19
N SER A 378 -42.58 9.28 -7.76
CA SER A 378 -42.72 10.05 -9.00
C SER A 378 -42.42 9.22 -10.23
N ARG A 379 -42.96 9.61 -11.40
CA ARG A 379 -42.62 9.01 -12.70
C ARG A 379 -41.32 9.56 -13.31
N GLN A 380 -40.53 10.31 -12.55
CA GLN A 380 -39.33 10.97 -13.07
C GLN A 380 -38.17 9.98 -13.29
N HIS A 381 -37.29 10.31 -14.23
CA HIS A 381 -36.05 9.57 -14.47
C HIS A 381 -34.87 10.24 -13.75
N TYR A 382 -33.89 9.43 -13.34
CA TYR A 382 -32.72 9.89 -12.56
C TYR A 382 -31.39 9.80 -13.32
N LEU A 383 -31.39 9.13 -14.47
CA LEU A 383 -30.25 9.09 -15.38
C LEU A 383 -30.36 10.21 -16.42
N PRO A 384 -29.23 10.66 -17.02
CA PRO A 384 -29.26 11.48 -18.21
C PRO A 384 -30.09 10.84 -19.33
N GLU A 385 -30.66 11.67 -20.21
CA GLU A 385 -31.50 11.21 -21.33
C GLU A 385 -30.76 10.23 -22.24
N ALA A 386 -29.45 10.45 -22.47
CA ALA A 386 -28.59 9.55 -23.24
C ALA A 386 -28.43 8.14 -22.62
N MET A 387 -28.85 7.94 -21.37
CA MET A 387 -28.75 6.69 -20.61
C MET A 387 -30.14 6.17 -20.17
N THR A 388 -31.22 6.71 -20.73
CA THR A 388 -32.56 6.25 -20.38
C THR A 388 -32.71 4.75 -20.63
N GLY A 389 -33.19 4.03 -19.62
CA GLY A 389 -33.39 2.58 -19.68
C GLY A 389 -32.16 1.73 -19.30
N GLU A 390 -30.98 2.33 -19.13
CA GLU A 390 -29.81 1.58 -18.66
C GLU A 390 -30.03 1.06 -17.23
N ARG A 391 -29.58 -0.18 -16.96
CA ARG A 391 -29.60 -0.80 -15.62
C ARG A 391 -28.22 -1.25 -15.21
N PHE A 392 -27.67 -0.60 -14.18
CA PHE A 392 -26.39 -0.99 -13.61
C PHE A 392 -26.51 -2.11 -12.59
N TYR A 393 -27.59 -2.16 -11.81
CA TYR A 393 -27.79 -3.20 -10.80
C TYR A 393 -29.02 -4.04 -11.15
N ASP A 394 -28.81 -5.36 -11.16
CA ASP A 394 -29.84 -6.36 -11.38
C ASP A 394 -29.75 -7.38 -10.23
N PRO A 395 -30.64 -7.33 -9.23
CA PRO A 395 -30.56 -8.21 -8.06
C PRO A 395 -30.83 -9.66 -8.45
N GLY A 396 -30.20 -10.60 -7.75
CA GLY A 396 -30.43 -12.04 -7.88
C GLY A 396 -31.75 -12.52 -7.27
N ASP A 397 -31.88 -13.84 -7.21
CA ASP A 397 -32.94 -14.61 -6.55
C ASP A 397 -32.47 -15.31 -5.27
N THR A 398 -31.21 -15.08 -4.87
CA THR A 398 -30.59 -15.68 -3.68
C THR A 398 -30.55 -14.71 -2.51
N GLY A 399 -30.77 -15.24 -1.30
CA GLY A 399 -30.73 -14.47 -0.07
C GLY A 399 -31.67 -13.26 -0.10
N TRP A 400 -31.20 -12.13 0.43
CA TRP A 400 -31.96 -10.88 0.47
C TRP A 400 -32.15 -10.22 -0.90
N GLU A 401 -31.36 -10.58 -1.93
CA GLU A 401 -31.55 -10.02 -3.26
C GLU A 401 -32.90 -10.40 -3.88
N ALA A 402 -33.46 -11.56 -3.51
CA ALA A 402 -34.82 -11.94 -3.94
C ALA A 402 -35.87 -10.94 -3.46
N GLU A 403 -35.79 -10.53 -2.19
CA GLU A 403 -36.65 -9.53 -1.60
C GLU A 403 -36.38 -8.13 -2.21
N LEU A 404 -35.11 -7.80 -2.43
CA LEU A 404 -34.74 -6.55 -3.10
C LEU A 404 -35.29 -6.48 -4.53
N ARG A 405 -35.21 -7.58 -5.29
CA ARG A 405 -35.81 -7.70 -6.62
C ARG A 405 -37.31 -7.46 -6.57
N ARG A 406 -38.01 -8.08 -5.61
CA ARG A 406 -39.46 -7.87 -5.41
C ARG A 406 -39.78 -6.41 -5.12
N ARG A 407 -39.01 -5.75 -4.25
CA ARG A 407 -39.18 -4.33 -3.93
C ARG A 407 -38.92 -3.43 -5.12
N LEU A 408 -37.83 -3.65 -5.87
CA LEU A 408 -37.51 -2.85 -7.05
C LEU A 408 -38.56 -3.03 -8.17
N ALA A 409 -39.11 -4.23 -8.34
CA ALA A 409 -40.20 -4.47 -9.27
C ALA A 409 -41.48 -3.73 -8.86
N GLU A 410 -41.79 -3.69 -7.55
CA GLU A 410 -42.91 -2.90 -7.03
C GLU A 410 -42.70 -1.39 -7.26
N TRP A 411 -41.49 -0.88 -7.00
CA TRP A 411 -41.16 0.52 -7.30
C TRP A 411 -41.28 0.82 -8.79
N ALA A 412 -40.87 -0.08 -9.67
CA ALA A 412 -41.03 0.07 -11.12
C ALA A 412 -42.51 0.14 -11.52
N ARG A 413 -43.36 -0.77 -11.00
CA ARG A 413 -44.82 -0.74 -11.25
C ARG A 413 -45.49 0.54 -10.78
N ARG A 414 -45.05 1.12 -9.67
CA ARG A 414 -45.60 2.40 -9.17
C ARG A 414 -45.18 3.62 -9.98
N ARG A 415 -44.12 3.51 -10.79
CA ARG A 415 -43.65 4.57 -11.70
C ARG A 415 -44.38 4.56 -13.04
N GLU A 416 -45.01 3.43 -13.41
CA GLU A 416 -45.87 3.29 -14.58
C GLU A 416 -47.26 3.90 -14.34
#